data_AF-A0A9N9M032-F1
#
_entry.id   AF-A0A9N9M032-F1
#
_cell.length_a   1.000
_cell.length_b   1.000
_cell.length_c   1.000
_cell.angle_alpha   90.00
_cell.angle_beta   90.00
_cell.angle_gamma   90.00
#
_symmetry.space_group_name_H-M   'P 1'
#
loop_
_entity.id
_entity.type
_entity.pdbx_description
1 polymer ?
#
loop_
_entity_poly.entity_id
_entity_poly.type
_entity_poly.pdbx_seq_one_letter_code
_entity_poly.pdbx_strand_id
1 'polypeptide(L)'
;MENSDPVKDIIPSKELAWYLDDLKGRVTPEIRRLLEEYSKVPADEVLRHVHEIRDKAWAIRPYPCTGLGNFLQPTVSLLPVYPEILSRLKNGASFLDVGCFLGQDLRKLVFDGAPSDHLHGVDIVSHWHLGYELFLDEGRFKAHFMETDLLKPNAELSALEGKIDIIQVTHVLHQWGWKGQIQAAKQLAKYTKPGSLIVGYQAGTAGEATKEVGESEWHS
;
A
#
# COMPACT_ATOMS: atom_id res chain seq x y z
N MET A 1 15.87 -9.49 -16.53
CA MET A 1 15.18 -8.34 -15.91
C MET A 1 14.92 -8.72 -14.47
N GLU A 2 15.08 -7.81 -13.50
CA GLU A 2 14.81 -8.12 -12.10
C GLU A 2 13.34 -8.50 -11.90
N ASN A 3 13.07 -9.41 -10.95
CA ASN A 3 11.72 -9.89 -10.64
C ASN A 3 11.03 -8.87 -9.71
N SER A 4 9.97 -8.22 -10.18
CA SER A 4 9.16 -7.28 -9.38
C SER A 4 8.12 -7.97 -8.49
N ASP A 5 7.94 -9.29 -8.63
CA ASP A 5 7.06 -10.09 -7.77
C ASP A 5 7.79 -11.30 -7.18
N PRO A 6 8.53 -11.11 -6.08
CA PRO A 6 9.35 -12.17 -5.48
C PRO A 6 8.55 -13.32 -4.88
N VAL A 7 7.23 -13.16 -4.69
CA VAL A 7 6.38 -14.19 -4.08
C VAL A 7 5.43 -14.85 -5.08
N LYS A 8 5.54 -14.53 -6.37
CA LYS A 8 4.63 -15.01 -7.42
C LYS A 8 4.44 -16.52 -7.44
N ASP A 9 5.54 -17.26 -7.19
CA ASP A 9 5.57 -18.72 -7.25
C ASP A 9 5.44 -19.38 -5.86
N ILE A 10 5.22 -18.59 -4.81
CA ILE A 10 5.00 -19.11 -3.44
C ILE A 10 3.55 -19.52 -3.28
N ILE A 11 3.34 -20.78 -2.88
CA ILE A 11 2.01 -21.30 -2.58
C ILE A 11 1.56 -20.77 -1.20
N PRO A 12 0.39 -20.13 -1.10
CA PRO A 12 -0.15 -19.70 0.19
C PRO A 12 -0.29 -20.86 1.18
N SER A 13 0.30 -20.72 2.36
CA SER A 13 0.18 -21.67 3.47
C SER A 13 0.19 -20.93 4.80
N LYS A 14 -0.65 -21.35 5.75
CA LYS A 14 -0.64 -20.79 7.13
C LYS A 14 0.61 -21.22 7.92
N GLU A 15 1.37 -22.19 7.42
CA GLU A 15 2.64 -22.65 7.99
C GLU A 15 3.84 -21.75 7.61
N LEU A 16 3.64 -20.73 6.76
CA LEU A 16 4.71 -19.78 6.45
C LEU A 16 5.06 -18.96 7.70
N ALA A 17 6.35 -18.75 7.94
CA ALA A 17 6.88 -18.11 9.15
C ALA A 17 6.36 -16.68 9.42
N TRP A 18 5.72 -16.04 8.43
CA TRP A 18 5.17 -14.70 8.52
C TRP A 18 3.63 -14.67 8.46
N TYR A 19 2.96 -15.78 8.78
CA TYR A 19 1.51 -15.82 9.03
C TYR A 19 1.24 -15.85 10.54
N LEU A 20 0.58 -14.81 11.07
CA LEU A 20 0.16 -14.79 12.47
C LEU A 20 -1.25 -15.38 12.60
N ASP A 21 -1.46 -16.32 13.52
CA ASP A 21 -2.80 -16.89 13.73
C ASP A 21 -3.82 -15.84 14.18
N ASP A 22 -3.40 -14.89 15.03
CA ASP A 22 -4.24 -13.81 15.53
C ASP A 22 -3.67 -12.42 15.20
N LEU A 23 -4.55 -11.52 14.77
CA LEU A 23 -4.28 -10.11 14.45
C LEU A 23 -4.77 -9.16 15.55
N LYS A 24 -5.28 -9.65 16.69
CA LYS A 24 -5.78 -8.82 17.79
C LYS A 24 -4.77 -7.74 18.22
N GLY A 25 -3.49 -8.07 18.31
CA GLY A 25 -2.42 -7.13 18.65
C GLY A 25 -2.07 -6.12 17.55
N ARG A 26 -2.56 -6.34 16.33
CA ARG A 26 -2.37 -5.46 15.17
C ARG A 26 -3.52 -4.49 14.96
N VAL A 27 -4.72 -4.78 15.48
CA VAL A 27 -5.87 -3.88 15.43
C VAL A 27 -5.74 -2.81 16.52
N THR A 28 -4.98 -1.75 16.23
CA THR A 28 -4.81 -0.60 17.13
C THR A 28 -6.12 0.20 17.28
N PRO A 29 -6.24 1.08 18.30
CA PRO A 29 -7.39 1.97 18.42
C PRO A 29 -7.62 2.85 17.18
N GLU A 30 -6.56 3.28 16.49
CA GLU A 30 -6.67 4.09 15.26
C GLU A 30 -7.26 3.26 14.11
N ILE A 31 -6.77 2.04 13.91
CA ILE A 31 -7.27 1.12 12.88
C ILE A 31 -8.73 0.78 13.14
N ARG A 32 -9.04 0.48 14.40
CA ARG A 32 -10.42 0.22 14.86
C ARG A 32 -11.31 1.41 14.54
N ARG A 33 -10.89 2.62 14.89
CA ARG A 33 -11.64 3.85 14.62
C ARG A 33 -11.91 4.04 13.13
N LEU A 34 -10.92 3.79 12.27
CA LEU A 34 -11.12 3.85 10.82
C LEU A 34 -12.19 2.85 10.38
N LEU A 35 -12.13 1.59 10.80
CA LEU A 35 -13.10 0.57 10.40
C LEU A 35 -14.51 0.84 10.95
N GLU A 36 -14.63 1.26 12.21
CA GLU A 36 -15.92 1.55 12.84
C GLU A 36 -16.54 2.86 12.30
N GLU A 37 -15.78 3.94 12.22
CA GLU A 37 -16.31 5.25 11.83
C GLU A 37 -16.43 5.42 10.31
N TYR A 38 -15.43 5.01 9.52
CA TYR A 38 -15.47 5.15 8.06
C TYR A 38 -16.26 4.02 7.40
N SER A 39 -16.01 2.79 7.83
CA SER A 39 -16.52 1.58 7.17
C SER A 39 -17.83 1.09 7.78
N LYS A 40 -18.19 1.58 8.98
CA LYS A 40 -19.39 1.16 9.72
C LYS A 40 -19.38 -0.32 10.11
N VAL A 41 -18.19 -0.90 10.25
CA VAL A 41 -18.05 -2.26 10.79
C VAL A 41 -18.46 -2.24 12.27
N PRO A 42 -19.36 -3.11 12.74
CA PRO A 42 -19.72 -3.21 14.15
C PRO A 42 -18.49 -3.50 15.02
N ALA A 43 -18.41 -2.89 16.21
CA ALA A 43 -17.22 -2.94 17.06
C ALA A 43 -16.81 -4.38 17.47
N ASP A 44 -17.80 -5.24 17.69
CA ASP A 44 -17.65 -6.67 18.00
C ASP A 44 -17.23 -7.51 16.78
N GLU A 45 -17.43 -7.01 15.57
CA GLU A 45 -17.14 -7.69 14.31
C GLU A 45 -15.78 -7.32 13.70
N VAL A 46 -15.14 -6.22 14.15
CA VAL A 46 -13.89 -5.70 13.57
C VAL A 46 -12.80 -6.77 13.42
N LEU A 47 -12.55 -7.56 14.47
CA LEU A 47 -11.46 -8.54 14.45
C LEU A 47 -11.75 -9.69 13.47
N ARG A 48 -12.99 -10.19 13.46
CA ARG A 48 -13.42 -11.23 12.51
C ARG A 48 -13.30 -10.73 11.07
N HIS A 49 -13.81 -9.53 10.81
CA HIS A 49 -13.76 -8.88 9.50
C HIS A 49 -12.33 -8.74 8.97
N VAL A 50 -11.42 -8.24 9.81
CA VAL A 50 -9.99 -8.11 9.46
C VAL A 50 -9.35 -9.45 9.13
N HIS A 51 -9.64 -10.50 9.91
CA HIS A 51 -9.12 -11.85 9.66
C HIS A 51 -9.62 -12.42 8.34
N GLU A 52 -10.90 -12.26 8.03
CA GLU A 52 -11.49 -12.74 6.78
C GLU A 52 -10.87 -12.04 5.56
N ILE A 53 -10.68 -10.72 5.61
CA ILE A 53 -10.00 -9.97 4.54
C ILE A 53 -8.56 -10.43 4.40
N ARG A 54 -7.84 -10.61 5.52
CA ARG A 54 -6.45 -11.07 5.50
C ARG A 54 -6.35 -12.45 4.84
N ASP A 55 -7.24 -13.38 5.17
CA ASP A 55 -7.21 -14.75 4.63
C ASP A 55 -7.51 -14.76 3.12
N LYS A 56 -8.47 -13.93 2.67
CA LYS A 56 -8.75 -13.74 1.24
C LYS A 56 -7.55 -13.14 0.50
N ALA A 57 -6.93 -12.10 1.05
CA ALA A 57 -5.77 -11.46 0.44
C ALA A 57 -4.55 -12.39 0.41
N TRP A 58 -4.36 -13.17 1.48
CA TRP A 58 -3.30 -14.16 1.58
C TRP A 58 -3.40 -15.26 0.53
N ALA A 59 -4.63 -15.68 0.20
CA ALA A 59 -4.89 -16.66 -0.85
C ALA A 59 -4.54 -16.14 -2.26
N ILE A 60 -4.52 -14.82 -2.46
CA ILE A 60 -4.10 -14.18 -3.73
C ILE A 60 -2.58 -14.08 -3.78
N ARG A 61 -1.97 -13.53 -2.73
CA ARG A 61 -0.52 -13.27 -2.67
C ARG A 61 -0.01 -13.37 -1.22
N PRO A 62 0.80 -14.37 -0.85
CA PRO A 62 1.18 -14.65 0.53
C PRO A 62 2.35 -13.77 1.02
N TYR A 63 2.21 -12.45 0.87
CA TYR A 63 3.25 -11.49 1.20
C TYR A 63 3.34 -11.28 2.73
N PRO A 64 4.55 -11.09 3.30
CA PRO A 64 4.74 -10.81 4.74
C PRO A 64 3.86 -9.70 5.32
N CYS A 65 3.63 -8.62 4.57
CA CYS A 65 2.77 -7.52 5.04
C CYS A 65 1.31 -7.96 5.31
N THR A 66 0.82 -8.95 4.56
CA THR A 66 -0.52 -9.52 4.69
C THR A 66 -0.60 -10.44 5.90
N GLY A 67 0.32 -11.39 6.02
CA GLY A 67 0.30 -12.39 7.09
C GLY A 67 0.61 -11.82 8.48
N LEU A 68 1.46 -10.79 8.56
CA LEU A 68 1.79 -10.10 9.80
C LEU A 68 0.75 -9.03 10.20
N GLY A 69 -0.21 -8.72 9.33
CA GLY A 69 -1.22 -7.68 9.54
C GLY A 69 -0.71 -6.25 9.40
N ASN A 70 0.49 -6.04 8.84
CA ASN A 70 1.07 -4.70 8.66
C ASN A 70 0.24 -3.82 7.72
N PHE A 71 -0.50 -4.42 6.80
CA PHE A 71 -1.41 -3.69 5.90
C PHE A 71 -2.52 -2.91 6.60
N LEU A 72 -2.80 -3.19 7.87
CA LEU A 72 -3.88 -2.53 8.60
C LEU A 72 -3.54 -1.09 8.98
N GLN A 73 -2.26 -0.78 9.20
CA GLN A 73 -1.82 0.56 9.59
C GLN A 73 -1.58 1.40 8.33
N PRO A 74 -2.36 2.48 8.11
CA PRO A 74 -2.03 3.46 7.09
C PRO A 74 -0.70 4.12 7.48
N THR A 75 0.31 3.97 6.63
CA THR A 75 1.64 4.51 6.87
C THR A 75 1.74 5.99 6.51
N VAL A 76 0.91 6.47 5.58
CA VAL A 76 0.87 7.86 5.13
C VAL A 76 0.55 8.82 6.29
N SER A 77 -0.32 8.43 7.23
CA SER A 77 -0.69 9.25 8.39
C SER A 77 0.41 9.36 9.44
N LEU A 78 1.43 8.51 9.37
CA LEU A 78 2.59 8.55 10.27
C LEU A 78 3.69 9.49 9.76
N LEU A 79 3.59 9.98 8.52
CA LEU A 79 4.60 10.85 7.94
C LEU A 79 4.54 12.26 8.57
N PRO A 80 5.68 12.89 8.91
CA PRO A 80 5.68 14.27 9.43
C PRO A 80 5.04 15.29 8.47
N VAL A 81 5.08 15.01 7.17
CA VAL A 81 4.51 15.85 6.10
C VAL A 81 3.00 15.61 5.88
N TYR A 82 2.37 14.70 6.63
CA TYR A 82 0.95 14.35 6.47
C TYR A 82 -0.03 15.54 6.52
N PRO A 83 0.13 16.53 7.43
CA PRO A 83 -0.74 17.72 7.42
C PRO A 83 -0.68 18.52 6.12
N GLU A 84 0.51 18.59 5.50
CA GLU A 84 0.69 19.26 4.21
C GLU A 84 0.05 18.44 3.08
N ILE A 85 0.21 17.12 3.08
CA ILE A 85 -0.45 16.22 2.11
C ILE A 85 -1.96 16.44 2.13
N LEU A 86 -2.59 16.38 3.32
CA LEU A 86 -4.03 16.59 3.46
C LEU A 86 -4.47 17.98 3.00
N SER A 87 -3.70 19.02 3.34
CA SER A 87 -3.97 20.39 2.90
C SER A 87 -3.96 20.50 1.38
N ARG A 88 -2.93 19.97 0.71
CA ARG A 88 -2.80 20.00 -0.76
C ARG A 88 -3.94 19.24 -1.43
N LEU A 89 -4.30 18.05 -0.93
CA LEU A 89 -5.40 17.25 -1.47
C LEU A 89 -6.76 17.93 -1.35
N LYS A 90 -7.03 18.57 -0.20
CA LYS A 90 -8.25 19.39 -0.01
C LYS A 90 -8.32 20.59 -0.96
N ASN A 91 -7.18 21.00 -1.52
CA ASN A 91 -7.07 22.05 -2.54
C ASN A 91 -6.91 21.50 -3.96
N GLY A 92 -7.24 20.23 -4.19
CA GLY A 92 -7.33 19.63 -5.54
C GLY A 92 -6.04 19.02 -6.08
N ALA A 93 -4.98 18.90 -5.27
CA ALA A 93 -3.77 18.19 -5.67
C ALA A 93 -4.05 16.70 -5.96
N SER A 94 -3.26 16.09 -6.85
CA SER A 94 -3.37 14.66 -7.14
C SER A 94 -2.40 13.82 -6.29
N PHE A 95 -2.78 12.57 -6.02
CA PHE A 95 -1.98 11.65 -5.20
C PHE A 95 -1.82 10.29 -5.88
N LEU A 96 -0.61 9.72 -5.85
CA LEU A 96 -0.33 8.37 -6.31
C LEU A 96 0.26 7.54 -5.17
N ASP A 97 -0.43 6.50 -4.75
CA ASP A 97 0.07 5.46 -3.85
C ASP A 97 0.70 4.32 -4.66
N VAL A 98 2.00 4.11 -4.51
CA VAL A 98 2.77 3.07 -5.20
C VAL A 98 2.97 1.88 -4.27
N GLY A 99 2.51 0.71 -4.70
CA GLY A 99 2.37 -0.47 -3.83
C GLY A 99 1.12 -0.38 -2.96
N CYS A 100 0.02 0.10 -3.53
CA CYS A 100 -1.17 0.49 -2.76
C CYS A 100 -1.94 -0.67 -2.13
N PHE A 101 -1.71 -1.91 -2.58
CA PHE A 101 -2.36 -3.12 -2.05
C PHE A 101 -3.90 -2.99 -1.96
N LEU A 102 -4.44 -2.87 -0.73
CA LEU A 102 -5.87 -2.73 -0.47
C LEU A 102 -6.35 -1.26 -0.50
N GLY A 103 -5.44 -0.30 -0.64
CA GLY A 103 -5.72 1.14 -0.65
C GLY A 103 -6.01 1.72 0.74
N GLN A 104 -5.43 1.16 1.80
CA GLN A 104 -5.62 1.62 3.18
C GLN A 104 -5.15 3.07 3.40
N ASP A 105 -4.03 3.45 2.78
CA ASP A 105 -3.45 4.79 2.87
C ASP A 105 -4.37 5.82 2.20
N LEU A 106 -4.88 5.48 1.01
CA LEU A 106 -5.86 6.31 0.30
C LEU A 106 -7.15 6.53 1.10
N ARG A 107 -7.65 5.48 1.78
CA ARG A 107 -8.87 5.59 2.57
C ARG A 107 -8.66 6.32 3.88
N LYS A 108 -7.46 6.28 4.45
CA LYS A 108 -7.09 7.14 5.57
C LYS A 108 -7.13 8.62 5.18
N LEU A 109 -6.63 8.97 3.99
CA LEU A 109 -6.72 10.35 3.46
C LEU A 109 -8.18 10.80 3.35
N VAL A 110 -9.05 9.94 2.81
CA VAL A 110 -10.48 10.26 2.67
C VAL A 110 -11.17 10.37 4.03
N PHE A 111 -10.86 9.48 4.97
CA PHE A 111 -11.39 9.56 6.33
C PHE A 111 -11.04 10.88 7.02
N ASP A 112 -9.85 11.44 6.74
CA ASP A 112 -9.41 12.74 7.26
C ASP A 112 -9.85 13.94 6.40
N GLY A 113 -10.70 13.69 5.40
CA GLY A 113 -11.42 14.70 4.62
C GLY A 113 -10.79 15.08 3.27
N ALA A 114 -9.87 14.28 2.72
CA ALA A 114 -9.45 14.45 1.33
C ALA A 114 -10.55 13.96 0.36
N PRO A 115 -10.74 14.61 -0.80
CA PRO A 115 -11.59 14.07 -1.86
C PRO A 115 -10.94 12.82 -2.48
N SER A 116 -11.74 11.85 -2.91
CA SER A 116 -11.23 10.57 -3.43
C SER A 116 -11.02 10.52 -4.94
N ASP A 117 -11.51 11.50 -5.69
CA ASP A 117 -11.54 11.53 -7.16
C ASP A 117 -10.19 11.85 -7.80
N HIS A 118 -9.27 12.47 -7.05
CA HIS A 118 -7.89 12.76 -7.48
C HIS A 118 -6.86 11.79 -6.86
N LEU A 119 -7.33 10.69 -6.27
CA LEU A 119 -6.49 9.66 -5.69
C LEU A 119 -6.25 8.54 -6.70
N HIS A 120 -5.00 8.12 -6.82
CA HIS A 120 -4.55 7.05 -7.67
C HIS A 120 -3.82 5.99 -6.84
N GLY A 121 -4.06 4.73 -7.13
CA GLY A 121 -3.33 3.61 -6.54
C GLY A 121 -2.74 2.73 -7.64
N VAL A 122 -1.50 2.30 -7.46
CA VAL A 122 -0.88 1.32 -8.35
C VAL A 122 -0.31 0.17 -7.54
N ASP A 123 -0.55 -1.05 -8.01
CA ASP A 123 0.09 -2.26 -7.52
C ASP A 123 0.35 -3.22 -8.67
N ILE A 124 1.28 -4.16 -8.49
CA ILE A 124 1.59 -5.19 -9.47
C ILE A 124 0.56 -6.33 -9.46
N VAL A 125 -0.18 -6.51 -8.35
CA VAL A 125 -1.27 -7.48 -8.22
C VAL A 125 -2.49 -6.83 -7.60
N SER A 126 -3.62 -6.92 -8.28
CA SER A 126 -4.88 -6.32 -7.81
C SER A 126 -5.44 -7.01 -6.56
N HIS A 127 -5.71 -6.21 -5.52
CA HIS A 127 -6.46 -6.59 -4.33
C HIS A 127 -7.67 -5.68 -4.08
N TRP A 128 -8.03 -4.83 -5.05
CA TRP A 128 -8.92 -3.70 -4.80
C TRP A 128 -10.33 -4.11 -4.36
N HIS A 129 -10.85 -5.24 -4.87
CA HIS A 129 -12.13 -5.79 -4.43
C HIS A 129 -12.13 -6.07 -2.92
N LEU A 130 -11.05 -6.62 -2.38
CA LEU A 130 -10.87 -6.82 -0.94
C LEU A 130 -10.71 -5.50 -0.18
N GLY A 131 -10.14 -4.48 -0.82
CA GLY A 131 -10.16 -3.12 -0.28
C GLY A 131 -11.59 -2.60 -0.12
N TYR A 132 -12.43 -2.76 -1.14
CA TYR A 132 -13.85 -2.38 -1.05
C TYR A 132 -14.61 -3.19 0.00
N GLU A 133 -14.32 -4.49 0.15
CA GLU A 133 -14.89 -5.32 1.22
C GLU A 133 -14.40 -4.91 2.61
N LEU A 134 -13.11 -4.63 2.78
CA LEU A 134 -12.54 -4.21 4.07
C LEU A 134 -13.18 -2.91 4.57
N PHE A 135 -13.36 -1.96 3.67
CA PHE A 135 -13.78 -0.61 4.02
C PHE A 135 -15.26 -0.30 3.73
N LEU A 136 -16.01 -1.28 3.20
CA LEU A 136 -17.44 -1.19 2.91
C LEU A 136 -17.79 0.12 2.17
N ASP A 137 -17.06 0.37 1.09
CA ASP A 137 -17.09 1.65 0.38
C ASP A 137 -17.19 1.54 -1.14
N GLU A 138 -17.60 0.37 -1.62
CA GLU A 138 -17.99 0.18 -3.02
C GLU A 138 -19.04 1.22 -3.42
N GLY A 139 -18.84 1.84 -4.58
CA GLY A 139 -19.72 2.89 -5.09
C GLY A 139 -19.49 4.29 -4.51
N ARG A 140 -18.83 4.46 -3.35
CA ARG A 140 -18.54 5.79 -2.76
C ARG A 140 -17.07 6.20 -2.82
N PHE A 141 -16.13 5.24 -2.77
CA PHE A 141 -14.70 5.52 -2.92
C PHE A 141 -14.31 5.60 -4.40
N LYS A 142 -13.82 6.77 -4.84
CA LYS A 142 -13.63 7.11 -6.27
C LYS A 142 -12.19 7.08 -6.77
N ALA A 143 -11.25 6.53 -5.99
CA ALA A 143 -9.87 6.45 -6.43
C ALA A 143 -9.74 5.60 -7.71
N HIS A 144 -8.77 5.97 -8.55
CA HIS A 144 -8.44 5.22 -9.75
C HIS A 144 -7.29 4.24 -9.48
N PHE A 145 -7.57 2.96 -9.59
CA PHE A 145 -6.57 1.91 -9.40
C PHE A 145 -6.05 1.35 -10.73
N MET A 146 -4.75 1.07 -10.79
CA MET A 146 -4.07 0.53 -11.97
C MET A 146 -3.23 -0.68 -11.59
N GLU A 147 -3.34 -1.78 -12.34
CA GLU A 147 -2.56 -2.99 -12.14
C GLU A 147 -1.37 -2.97 -13.11
N THR A 148 -0.19 -2.65 -12.60
CA THR A 148 1.03 -2.57 -13.42
C THR A 148 2.31 -2.66 -12.57
N ASP A 149 3.36 -3.18 -13.20
CA ASP A 149 4.72 -3.16 -12.65
C ASP A 149 5.31 -1.74 -12.77
N LEU A 150 5.82 -1.18 -11.67
CA LEU A 150 6.47 0.14 -11.66
C LEU A 150 7.68 0.20 -12.60
N LEU A 151 8.43 -0.90 -12.75
CA LEU A 151 9.58 -0.94 -13.66
C LEU A 151 9.17 -1.11 -15.13
N LYS A 152 7.93 -1.54 -15.39
CA LYS A 152 7.35 -1.77 -16.72
C LYS A 152 5.93 -1.19 -16.79
N PRO A 153 5.80 0.15 -16.69
CA PRO A 153 4.50 0.79 -16.63
C PRO A 153 3.70 0.53 -17.90
N ASN A 154 2.41 0.22 -17.74
CA ASN A 154 1.44 0.16 -18.82
C ASN A 154 1.02 1.59 -19.24
N ALA A 155 0.13 1.68 -20.24
CA ALA A 155 -0.34 2.96 -20.77
C ALA A 155 -1.11 3.81 -19.74
N GLU A 156 -1.82 3.18 -18.80
CA GLU A 156 -2.60 3.88 -17.76
C GLU A 156 -1.68 4.62 -16.80
N LEU A 157 -0.67 3.94 -16.24
CA LEU A 157 0.30 4.60 -15.36
C LEU A 157 1.16 5.61 -16.13
N SER A 158 1.59 5.30 -17.36
CA SER A 158 2.33 6.27 -18.20
C SER A 158 1.51 7.52 -18.54
N ALA A 159 0.18 7.45 -18.54
CA ALA A 159 -0.66 8.63 -18.75
C ALA A 159 -0.54 9.66 -17.61
N LEU A 160 0.01 9.29 -16.45
CA LEU A 160 0.22 10.17 -15.30
C LEU A 160 1.59 10.89 -15.29
N GLU A 161 2.46 10.64 -16.29
CA GLU A 161 3.76 11.31 -16.39
C GLU A 161 3.63 12.84 -16.35
N GLY A 162 4.43 13.49 -15.50
CA GLY A 162 4.44 14.93 -15.31
C GLY A 162 3.21 15.53 -14.63
N LYS A 163 2.29 14.73 -14.07
CA LYS A 163 0.98 15.22 -13.58
C LYS A 163 0.82 15.15 -12.07
N ILE A 164 1.60 14.32 -11.37
CA ILE A 164 1.33 13.98 -9.98
C ILE A 164 1.93 14.98 -8.99
N ASP A 165 1.09 15.54 -8.11
CA ASP A 165 1.53 16.44 -7.04
C ASP A 165 2.20 15.71 -5.88
N ILE A 166 1.69 14.54 -5.50
CA ILE A 166 2.20 13.77 -4.35
C ILE A 166 2.30 12.30 -4.72
N ILE A 167 3.49 11.72 -4.57
CA ILE A 167 3.73 10.29 -4.75
C ILE A 167 4.10 9.73 -3.39
N GLN A 168 3.30 8.79 -2.88
CA GLN A 168 3.67 7.99 -1.72
C GLN A 168 4.21 6.65 -2.17
N VAL A 169 5.33 6.25 -1.58
CA VAL A 169 5.97 4.96 -1.81
C VAL A 169 6.62 4.50 -0.51
N THR A 170 6.05 3.45 0.10
CA THR A 170 6.51 2.91 1.38
C THR A 170 6.74 1.41 1.26
N HIS A 171 7.91 0.91 1.67
CA HIS A 171 8.25 -0.52 1.60
C HIS A 171 8.11 -1.14 0.19
N VAL A 172 8.55 -0.42 -0.84
CA VAL A 172 8.49 -0.89 -2.24
C VAL A 172 9.87 -1.00 -2.87
N LEU A 173 10.82 -0.13 -2.52
CA LEU A 173 12.13 -0.17 -3.17
C LEU A 173 12.94 -1.43 -2.80
N HIS A 174 12.65 -2.03 -1.65
CA HIS A 174 13.32 -3.27 -1.21
C HIS A 174 12.99 -4.50 -2.07
N GLN A 175 12.01 -4.42 -2.98
CA GLN A 175 11.69 -5.51 -3.90
C GLN A 175 12.81 -5.79 -4.90
N TRP A 176 13.72 -4.84 -5.07
CA TRP A 176 14.76 -4.87 -6.09
C TRP A 176 16.16 -4.72 -5.51
N GLY A 177 17.14 -5.18 -6.29
CA GLY A 177 18.55 -4.88 -6.02
C GLY A 177 18.88 -3.43 -6.37
N TRP A 178 20.14 -3.03 -6.18
CA TRP A 178 20.58 -1.65 -6.41
C TRP A 178 20.21 -1.10 -7.81
N LYS A 179 20.37 -1.92 -8.86
CA LYS A 179 20.04 -1.50 -10.23
C LYS A 179 18.53 -1.27 -10.39
N GLY A 180 17.68 -2.19 -9.91
CA GLY A 180 16.24 -2.00 -9.94
C GLY A 180 15.76 -0.85 -9.04
N GLN A 181 16.39 -0.60 -7.89
CA GLN A 181 16.10 0.57 -7.05
C GLN A 181 16.37 1.90 -7.79
N ILE A 182 17.51 2.02 -8.48
CA ILE A 182 17.79 3.18 -9.33
C ILE A 182 16.74 3.32 -10.44
N GLN A 183 16.34 2.21 -11.06
CA GLN A 183 15.30 2.23 -12.09
C GLN A 183 13.94 2.67 -11.53
N ALA A 184 13.54 2.16 -10.37
CA ALA A 184 12.32 2.55 -9.67
C ALA A 184 12.33 4.05 -9.32
N ALA A 185 13.44 4.55 -8.76
CA ALA A 185 13.60 5.97 -8.46
C ALA A 185 13.47 6.85 -9.72
N LYS A 186 14.06 6.41 -10.85
CA LYS A 186 13.89 7.09 -12.14
C LYS A 186 12.46 7.07 -12.64
N GLN A 187 11.74 5.95 -12.46
CA GLN A 187 10.32 5.87 -12.85
C GLN A 187 9.47 6.81 -12.00
N LEU A 188 9.62 6.78 -10.67
CA LEU A 188 8.91 7.68 -9.76
C LEU A 188 9.11 9.16 -10.15
N ALA A 189 10.34 9.55 -10.52
CA ALA A 189 10.65 10.91 -10.95
C ALA A 189 9.96 11.33 -12.25
N LYS A 190 9.51 10.41 -13.13
CA LYS A 190 8.79 10.80 -14.35
C LYS A 190 7.37 11.29 -14.09
N TYR A 191 6.76 10.86 -12.99
CA TYR A 191 5.39 11.25 -12.65
C TYR A 191 5.32 12.62 -11.98
N THR A 192 6.46 13.17 -11.56
CA THR A 192 6.53 14.45 -10.85
C THR A 192 6.56 15.66 -11.78
N LYS A 193 6.23 16.82 -11.22
CA LYS A 193 6.35 18.16 -11.80
C LYS A 193 7.00 19.08 -10.76
N PRO A 194 7.44 20.31 -11.12
CA PRO A 194 7.97 21.24 -10.14
C PRO A 194 6.99 21.45 -8.97
N GLY A 195 7.48 21.30 -7.74
CA GLY A 195 6.67 21.39 -6.51
C GLY A 195 6.07 20.08 -6.03
N SER A 196 6.21 18.98 -6.77
CA SER A 196 5.76 17.66 -6.32
C SER A 196 6.53 17.17 -5.09
N LEU A 197 5.87 16.30 -4.33
CA LEU A 197 6.47 15.56 -3.21
C LEU A 197 6.59 14.08 -3.58
N ILE A 198 7.74 13.47 -3.27
CA ILE A 198 7.86 12.02 -3.15
C ILE A 198 8.09 11.72 -1.68
N VAL A 199 7.20 10.93 -1.08
CA VAL A 199 7.15 10.69 0.36
C VAL A 199 7.04 9.20 0.66
N GLY A 200 7.35 8.81 1.89
CA GLY A 200 7.22 7.45 2.37
C GLY A 200 8.45 6.99 3.12
N TYR A 201 8.44 5.73 3.53
CA TYR A 201 9.52 5.11 4.30
C TYR A 201 10.08 3.89 3.56
N GLN A 202 11.41 3.74 3.56
CA GLN A 202 12.10 2.61 2.94
C GLN A 202 13.07 2.02 3.94
N ALA A 203 13.07 0.69 4.05
CA ALA A 203 14.06 -0.04 4.82
C ALA A 203 15.31 -0.27 3.97
N GLY A 204 16.49 -0.12 4.57
CA GLY A 204 17.77 -0.41 3.95
C GLY A 204 18.64 -1.28 4.86
N THR A 205 19.62 -1.96 4.28
CA THR A 205 20.60 -2.77 5.01
C THR A 205 22.01 -2.24 4.76
N ALA A 206 22.93 -2.50 5.69
CA ALA A 206 24.35 -2.20 5.46
C ALA A 206 24.97 -3.30 4.58
N GLY A 207 25.33 -2.97 3.34
CA GLY A 207 26.03 -3.88 2.40
C GLY A 207 25.24 -4.19 1.11
N GLU A 208 25.82 -5.05 0.25
CA GLU A 208 25.20 -5.48 -1.03
C GLU A 208 24.17 -6.62 -0.88
N ALA A 209 23.77 -6.97 0.34
CA ALA A 209 22.86 -8.09 0.57
C ALA A 209 21.47 -7.79 -0.04
N THR A 210 21.15 -8.45 -1.14
CA THR A 210 19.78 -8.55 -1.65
C THR A 210 18.99 -9.48 -0.74
N LYS A 211 17.80 -9.07 -0.28
CA LYS A 211 16.92 -9.93 0.53
C LYS A 211 16.64 -11.23 -0.24
N GLU A 212 17.19 -12.34 0.23
CA GLU A 212 16.72 -13.66 -0.19
C GLU A 212 15.33 -13.88 0.40
N VAL A 213 14.40 -14.36 -0.42
CA VAL A 213 13.06 -14.71 0.04
C VAL A 213 13.17 -16.06 0.74
N GLY A 214 13.56 -16.05 2.00
CA GLY A 214 13.76 -17.25 2.79
C GLY A 214 14.39 -16.92 4.13
N GLU A 215 13.71 -17.34 5.20
CA GLU A 215 14.21 -17.38 6.58
C GLU A 215 14.44 -16.02 7.29
N SER A 216 13.44 -15.69 8.13
CA SER A 216 13.64 -15.22 9.50
C SER A 216 13.99 -13.76 9.82
N GLU A 217 13.86 -12.75 8.93
CA GLU A 217 14.13 -11.35 9.35
C GLU A 217 13.09 -10.32 8.86
N TRP A 218 11.82 -10.50 9.24
CA TRP A 218 10.76 -9.47 9.10
C TRP A 218 10.42 -8.75 10.42
N HIS A 219 11.33 -8.79 11.41
CA HIS A 219 11.08 -8.34 12.80
C HIS A 219 11.63 -6.95 13.16
N SER A 220 12.03 -6.12 12.20
CA SER A 220 12.55 -4.77 12.47
C SER A 220 11.77 -3.69 11.73
#